data_AF-A0A9E0H9H0-F1
#
_entry.id   AF-A0A9E0H9H0-F1
#
_cell.length_a   1.000
_cell.length_b   1.000
_cell.length_c   1.000
_cell.angle_alpha   90.00
_cell.angle_beta   90.00
_cell.angle_gamma   90.00
#
_symmetry.space_group_name_H-M   'P 1'
#
loop_
_entity.id
_entity.type
_entity.pdbx_description
1 polymer ?
#
loop_
_entity_poly.entity_id
_entity_poly.type
_entity_poly.pdbx_seq_one_letter_code
_entity_poly.pdbx_strand_id
1 'polypeptide(L)'
;MTELAALVEGAGGRGLTVGADVPTRAHVGLRTNSRWFAAPAADVVEVIALPTVTRVPAAPPHVLGVALVRSRLVTLVDLEQLIAGHPTPRSERGRIAVVRADGVELGLVAMATRGLLALPDGAPEPAPAERPPWIVREVGHDGLRLAVLDVAALAAVVARGARP
;
A
#
# COMPACT_ATOMS: atom_id res chain seq x y z
N MET A 1 9.45 45.87 48.93
CA MET A 1 8.00 45.57 49.03
C MET A 1 7.39 45.69 47.64
N THR A 2 7.30 44.72 46.74
CA THR A 2 7.39 43.24 46.74
C THR A 2 7.28 42.89 45.24
N GLU A 3 8.35 42.47 44.55
CA GLU A 3 8.73 41.07 44.27
C GLU A 3 7.56 40.14 43.91
N LEU A 4 7.37 39.83 42.61
CA LEU A 4 7.17 38.46 42.14
C LEU A 4 7.50 38.34 40.64
N ALA A 5 8.76 38.02 40.37
CA ALA A 5 9.17 37.38 39.14
C ALA A 5 8.62 35.94 39.12
N ALA A 6 7.94 35.57 38.03
CA ALA A 6 7.68 34.19 37.64
C ALA A 6 7.65 34.16 36.10
N LEU A 7 8.73 33.65 35.48
CA LEU A 7 8.76 32.32 34.85
C LEU A 7 7.82 32.29 33.62
N VAL A 8 8.25 32.21 32.36
CA VAL A 8 9.43 31.60 31.74
C VAL A 8 9.63 32.31 30.39
N GLU A 9 10.79 32.93 30.19
CA GLU A 9 11.35 33.11 28.86
C GLU A 9 11.82 31.74 28.34
N GLY A 10 11.52 31.44 27.07
CA GLY A 10 12.20 30.37 26.35
C GLY A 10 11.38 29.12 26.08
N ALA A 11 10.42 29.22 25.17
CA ALA A 11 10.12 28.11 24.28
C ALA A 11 9.81 28.72 22.92
N GLY A 12 10.87 28.80 22.10
CA GLY A 12 10.84 29.40 20.78
C GLY A 12 9.62 28.96 19.98
N GLY A 13 9.08 29.92 19.24
CA GLY A 13 8.17 29.66 18.16
C GLY A 13 8.78 28.63 17.21
N ARG A 14 8.51 27.35 17.47
CA ARG A 14 8.37 26.36 16.42
C ARG A 14 7.00 26.60 15.81
N GLY A 15 6.89 27.74 15.12
CA GLY A 15 6.23 27.66 13.84
C GLY A 15 6.97 26.56 13.11
N LEU A 16 6.36 25.37 13.00
CA LEU A 16 6.62 24.58 11.82
C LEU A 16 6.18 25.50 10.68
N THR A 17 7.12 26.30 10.17
CA THR A 17 7.16 26.55 8.75
C THR A 17 7.08 25.16 8.14
N VAL A 18 5.88 24.74 7.76
CA VAL A 18 5.69 23.82 6.64
C VAL A 18 6.16 24.62 5.42
N GLY A 19 7.46 24.82 5.38
CA GLY A 19 8.17 25.46 4.30
C GLY A 19 8.50 24.39 3.30
N ALA A 20 8.37 24.79 2.03
CA ALA A 20 8.65 24.04 0.83
C ALA A 20 7.57 23.03 0.43
N ASP A 21 7.13 23.20 -0.82
CA ASP A 21 6.61 22.20 -1.73
C ASP A 21 7.21 20.82 -1.41
N VAL A 22 6.58 20.06 -0.51
CA VAL A 22 7.02 18.70 -0.21
C VAL A 22 6.74 17.93 -1.49
N PRO A 23 7.77 17.42 -2.18
CA PRO A 23 7.56 16.77 -3.47
C PRO A 23 6.53 15.67 -3.27
N THR A 24 5.48 15.63 -4.09
CA THR A 24 4.48 14.57 -3.99
C THR A 24 4.74 13.50 -5.03
N ARG A 25 4.41 12.26 -4.69
CA ARG A 25 4.39 11.16 -5.65
C ARG A 25 2.97 10.66 -5.83
N ALA A 26 2.67 10.32 -7.07
CA ALA A 26 1.39 9.78 -7.45
C ALA A 26 1.28 8.30 -7.02
N HIS A 27 0.15 7.93 -6.43
CA HIS A 27 -0.18 6.59 -5.99
C HIS A 27 -1.59 6.20 -6.41
N VAL A 28 -1.88 4.91 -6.50
CA VAL A 28 -3.24 4.38 -6.65
C VAL A 28 -3.68 3.80 -5.31
N GLY A 29 -4.82 4.26 -4.81
CA GLY A 29 -5.39 3.76 -3.56
C GLY A 29 -6.12 2.43 -3.75
N LEU A 30 -5.79 1.41 -2.96
CA LEU A 30 -6.42 0.09 -3.01
C LEU A 30 -7.07 -0.22 -1.67
N ARG A 31 -8.37 -0.53 -1.68
CA ARG A 31 -9.10 -0.91 -0.46
C ARG A 31 -9.16 -2.41 -0.32
N THR A 32 -8.74 -2.94 0.82
CA THR A 32 -9.05 -4.30 1.26
C THR A 32 -10.12 -4.29 2.35
N ASN A 33 -10.37 -5.42 3.00
CA ASN A 33 -11.38 -5.51 4.05
C ASN A 33 -11.06 -4.55 5.23
N SER A 34 -9.85 -4.67 5.80
CA SER A 34 -9.47 -3.91 6.99
C SER A 34 -8.95 -2.50 6.72
N ARG A 35 -8.20 -2.26 5.62
CA ARG A 35 -7.44 -1.01 5.45
C ARG A 35 -7.25 -0.57 4.00
N TRP A 36 -6.68 0.62 3.83
CA TRP A 36 -6.25 1.16 2.54
C TRP A 36 -4.75 0.97 2.32
N PHE A 37 -4.38 0.68 1.08
CA PHE A 37 -3.01 0.66 0.57
C PHE A 37 -2.84 1.72 -0.50
N ALA A 38 -1.59 2.13 -0.72
CA ALA A 38 -1.19 3.03 -1.77
C ALA A 38 -0.06 2.37 -2.57
N ALA A 39 -0.36 1.94 -3.79
CA ALA A 39 0.64 1.47 -4.74
C ALA A 39 1.25 2.67 -5.48
N PRO A 40 2.58 2.81 -5.62
CA PRO A 40 3.18 3.85 -6.45
C PRO A 40 2.61 3.78 -7.87
N ALA A 41 2.12 4.91 -8.40
CA ALA A 41 1.45 4.92 -9.69
C ALA A 41 2.41 4.55 -10.85
N ALA A 42 3.71 4.78 -10.67
CA ALA A 42 4.75 4.37 -11.62
C ALA A 42 4.82 2.85 -11.80
N ASP A 43 4.45 2.08 -10.77
CA ASP A 43 4.49 0.62 -10.80
C ASP A 43 3.13 0.02 -11.19
N VAL A 44 2.06 0.83 -11.24
CA VAL A 44 0.71 0.37 -11.61
C VAL A 44 0.55 0.43 -13.13
N VAL A 45 0.35 -0.73 -13.74
CA VAL A 45 0.14 -0.88 -15.18
C VAL A 45 -1.31 -0.55 -15.56
N GLU A 46 -2.28 -1.12 -14.83
CA GLU A 46 -3.70 -0.90 -15.07
C GLU A 46 -4.55 -1.30 -13.86
N VAL A 47 -5.73 -0.71 -13.74
CA VAL A 47 -6.76 -1.13 -12.78
C VAL A 47 -7.98 -1.60 -13.56
N ILE A 48 -8.40 -2.85 -13.34
CA ILE A 48 -9.53 -3.46 -14.04
C ILE A 48 -10.48 -4.15 -13.06
N ALA A 49 -11.68 -4.52 -13.54
CA ALA A 49 -12.55 -5.43 -12.81
C ALA A 49 -11.85 -6.78 -12.61
N LEU A 50 -12.08 -7.44 -11.47
CA LEU A 50 -11.53 -8.77 -11.18
C LEU A 50 -11.93 -9.75 -12.30
N PRO A 51 -10.98 -10.26 -13.10
CA PRO A 51 -11.27 -11.23 -14.15
C PRO A 51 -11.59 -12.61 -13.57
N THR A 52 -11.99 -13.54 -14.44
CA THR A 52 -12.10 -14.96 -14.08
C THR A 52 -10.75 -15.48 -13.60
N VAL A 53 -10.76 -16.08 -12.41
CA VAL A 53 -9.55 -16.62 -11.78
C VAL A 53 -9.43 -18.11 -12.04
N THR A 54 -8.30 -18.52 -12.59
CA THR A 54 -7.87 -19.92 -12.63
C THR A 54 -7.08 -20.25 -11.37
N ARG A 55 -7.58 -21.18 -10.55
CA ARG A 55 -6.89 -21.59 -9.32
C ARG A 55 -5.57 -22.30 -9.65
N VAL A 56 -4.53 -21.97 -8.90
CA VAL A 56 -3.24 -22.65 -8.96
C VAL A 56 -3.19 -23.71 -7.84
N PRO A 57 -2.99 -25.00 -8.16
CA PRO A 57 -2.87 -26.05 -7.15
C PRO A 57 -1.72 -25.79 -6.17
N ALA A 58 -1.93 -26.09 -4.90
CA ALA A 58 -0.94 -25.95 -3.82
C ALA A 58 -0.35 -24.53 -3.64
N ALA A 59 -0.98 -23.51 -4.24
CA ALA A 59 -0.54 -22.14 -4.05
C ALA A 59 -0.72 -21.68 -2.59
N PRO A 60 0.15 -20.79 -2.09
CA PRO A 60 -0.05 -20.19 -0.76
C PRO A 60 -1.42 -19.50 -0.66
N PRO A 61 -2.02 -19.41 0.55
CA PRO A 61 -3.36 -18.84 0.71
C PRO A 61 -3.53 -17.43 0.13
N HIS A 62 -2.48 -16.60 0.18
CA HIS A 62 -2.47 -15.24 -0.36
C HIS A 62 -2.47 -15.18 -1.89
N VAL A 63 -2.20 -16.29 -2.57
CA VAL A 63 -2.31 -16.42 -4.02
C VAL A 63 -3.70 -16.94 -4.37
N LEU A 64 -4.54 -16.06 -4.90
CA LEU A 64 -5.90 -16.40 -5.31
C LEU A 64 -5.87 -17.33 -6.55
N GLY A 65 -4.86 -17.18 -7.39
CA GLY A 65 -4.65 -17.95 -8.61
C GLY A 65 -3.97 -17.11 -9.69
N VAL A 66 -4.27 -17.41 -10.95
CA VAL A 66 -3.83 -16.62 -12.10
C VAL A 66 -5.02 -16.18 -12.95
N ALA A 67 -4.83 -15.12 -13.73
CA ALA A 67 -5.79 -14.66 -14.72
C ALA A 67 -5.08 -14.15 -15.98
N LEU A 68 -5.79 -14.15 -17.11
CA LEU A 68 -5.32 -13.53 -18.35
C LEU A 68 -5.73 -12.06 -18.38
N VAL A 69 -4.75 -11.17 -18.47
CA VAL A 69 -4.94 -9.72 -18.62
C VAL A 69 -4.25 -9.28 -19.90
N ARG A 70 -5.02 -8.87 -20.92
CA ARG A 70 -4.50 -8.48 -22.24
C ARG A 70 -3.48 -9.50 -22.79
N SER A 71 -3.85 -10.77 -22.77
CA SER A 71 -3.02 -11.90 -23.22
C SER A 71 -1.75 -12.16 -22.41
N ARG A 72 -1.59 -11.55 -21.23
CA ARG A 72 -0.53 -11.85 -20.26
C ARG A 72 -1.08 -12.64 -19.09
N LEU A 73 -0.32 -13.62 -18.59
CA LEU A 73 -0.67 -14.36 -17.39
C LEU A 73 -0.24 -13.55 -16.16
N VAL A 74 -1.20 -13.21 -15.30
CA VAL A 74 -0.97 -12.39 -14.10
C VAL A 74 -1.34 -13.18 -12.85
N THR A 75 -0.43 -13.27 -11.89
CA THR A 75 -0.68 -13.88 -10.58
C THR A 75 -1.51 -12.94 -9.72
N LEU A 76 -2.66 -13.40 -9.25
CA LEU A 76 -3.55 -12.60 -8.41
C LEU A 76 -3.24 -12.83 -6.93
N VAL A 77 -2.94 -11.75 -6.22
CA VAL A 77 -2.53 -11.73 -4.81
C VAL A 77 -3.56 -10.98 -3.98
N ASP A 78 -4.04 -11.61 -2.92
CA ASP A 78 -4.89 -10.99 -1.91
C ASP A 78 -4.02 -10.41 -0.79
N LEU A 79 -3.89 -9.08 -0.78
CA LEU A 79 -3.11 -8.37 0.23
C LEU A 79 -3.66 -8.58 1.64
N GLU A 80 -4.99 -8.70 1.81
CA GLU A 80 -5.57 -8.94 3.13
C GLU A 80 -5.13 -10.30 3.68
N GLN A 81 -5.19 -11.32 2.82
CA GLN A 81 -4.77 -12.67 3.16
C GLN A 81 -3.26 -12.75 3.45
N LEU A 82 -2.45 -11.95 2.76
CA LEU A 82 -1.01 -11.86 2.99
C LEU A 82 -0.66 -11.24 4.34
N ILE A 83 -1.49 -10.33 4.86
CA ILE A 83 -1.19 -9.55 6.06
C ILE A 83 -1.87 -10.12 7.28
N ALA A 84 -3.18 -10.30 7.17
CA ALA A 84 -4.07 -10.60 8.28
C ALA A 84 -4.43 -12.09 8.33
N GLY A 85 -3.99 -12.88 7.34
CA GLY A 85 -4.22 -14.32 7.32
C GLY A 85 -5.66 -14.71 7.00
N HIS A 86 -6.53 -13.76 6.66
CA HIS A 86 -7.91 -14.01 6.24
C HIS A 86 -8.22 -13.35 4.89
N PRO A 87 -9.02 -13.99 4.04
CA PRO A 87 -9.21 -13.53 2.68
C PRO A 87 -10.10 -12.31 2.63
N THR A 88 -9.88 -11.45 1.64
CA THR A 88 -10.83 -10.41 1.27
C THR A 88 -12.16 -11.09 0.88
N PRO A 89 -13.31 -10.68 1.45
CA PRO A 89 -14.61 -11.23 1.05
C PRO A 89 -14.79 -11.10 -0.47
N ARG A 90 -15.02 -12.23 -1.13
CA ARG A 90 -15.22 -12.27 -2.57
C ARG A 90 -16.55 -11.60 -2.89
N SER A 91 -16.48 -10.38 -3.40
CA SER A 91 -17.65 -9.68 -3.95
C SER A 91 -17.49 -9.53 -5.46
N GLU A 92 -18.59 -9.55 -6.18
CA GLU A 92 -18.63 -9.34 -7.64
C GLU A 92 -18.11 -7.96 -8.08
N ARG A 93 -17.83 -7.06 -7.11
CA ARG A 93 -17.30 -5.71 -7.34
C ARG A 93 -15.78 -5.61 -7.17
N GLY A 94 -15.09 -6.73 -6.97
CA GLY A 94 -13.64 -6.78 -6.87
C GLY A 94 -12.94 -6.10 -8.05
N ARG A 95 -11.85 -5.40 -7.75
CA ARG A 95 -10.91 -4.82 -8.70
C ARG A 95 -9.59 -5.56 -8.56
N ILE A 96 -8.79 -5.53 -9.62
CA ILE A 96 -7.37 -5.80 -9.50
C ILE A 96 -6.58 -4.58 -9.96
N ALA A 97 -5.51 -4.25 -9.25
CA ALA A 97 -4.47 -3.38 -9.74
C ALA A 97 -3.31 -4.24 -10.23
N VAL A 98 -3.07 -4.25 -11.54
CA VAL A 98 -1.90 -4.91 -12.12
C VAL A 98 -0.70 -4.02 -11.86
N VAL A 99 0.25 -4.53 -11.11
CA VAL A 99 1.51 -3.87 -10.77
C VAL A 99 2.69 -4.62 -11.38
N ARG A 100 3.76 -3.90 -11.71
CA ARG A 100 4.98 -4.49 -12.25
C ARG A 100 6.20 -3.88 -11.58
N ALA A 101 7.08 -4.74 -11.07
CA ALA A 101 8.41 -4.37 -10.61
C ALA A 101 9.39 -5.50 -10.97
N ASP A 102 10.62 -5.16 -11.36
CA ASP A 102 11.69 -6.10 -11.68
C ASP A 102 11.29 -7.23 -12.66
N GLY A 103 10.45 -6.89 -13.64
CA GLY A 103 9.95 -7.84 -14.65
C GLY A 103 8.87 -8.81 -14.16
N VAL A 104 8.46 -8.73 -12.90
CA VAL A 104 7.37 -9.54 -12.32
C VAL A 104 6.06 -8.75 -12.34
N GLU A 105 4.99 -9.38 -12.82
CA GLU A 105 3.64 -8.81 -12.81
C GLU A 105 2.74 -9.51 -11.80
N LEU A 106 2.09 -8.71 -10.96
CA LEU A 106 1.11 -9.17 -9.99
C LEU A 106 -0.20 -8.41 -10.14
N GLY A 107 -1.32 -9.06 -9.90
CA GLY A 107 -2.63 -8.45 -9.77
C GLY A 107 -3.00 -8.36 -8.30
N LEU A 108 -2.98 -7.15 -7.72
CA LEU A 108 -3.35 -6.93 -6.34
C LEU A 108 -4.88 -6.82 -6.23
N VAL A 109 -5.50 -7.78 -5.55
CA VAL A 109 -6.95 -7.83 -5.37
C VAL A 109 -7.38 -6.75 -4.38
N ALA A 110 -8.39 -5.99 -4.77
CA ALA A 110 -8.97 -4.92 -3.96
C ALA A 110 -10.50 -4.94 -4.05
N MET A 111 -11.17 -4.54 -2.98
CA MET A 111 -12.63 -4.33 -2.96
C MET A 111 -13.04 -3.06 -3.69
N ALA A 112 -12.19 -2.03 -3.64
CA ALA A 112 -12.39 -0.76 -4.30
C ALA A 112 -11.04 -0.09 -4.58
N THR A 113 -11.03 0.89 -5.47
CA THR A 113 -9.86 1.72 -5.73
C THR A 113 -10.22 3.19 -5.55
N ARG A 114 -9.29 3.97 -5.02
CA ARG A 114 -9.25 5.42 -5.26
C ARG A 114 -8.32 5.66 -6.44
N GLY A 115 -8.64 6.68 -7.23
CA GLY A 115 -7.81 7.11 -8.36
C GLY A 115 -6.43 7.60 -7.91
N LEU A 116 -5.87 8.53 -8.67
CA LEU A 116 -4.55 9.06 -8.35
C LEU A 116 -4.58 9.84 -7.03
N LEU A 117 -3.72 9.46 -6.09
CA LEU A 117 -3.48 10.13 -4.82
C LEU A 117 -2.10 10.79 -4.87
N ALA A 118 -2.02 12.09 -4.61
CA ALA A 118 -0.76 12.79 -4.45
C ALA A 118 -0.35 12.70 -2.98
N LEU A 119 0.55 11.76 -2.68
CA LEU A 119 1.07 11.58 -1.32
C LEU A 119 2.40 12.30 -1.18
N PRO A 120 2.67 13.00 -0.06
CA PRO A 120 3.99 13.57 0.21
C PRO A 120 5.06 12.51 0.06
N ASP A 121 6.10 12.80 -0.72
CA ASP A 121 7.31 11.99 -0.78
C ASP A 121 7.99 12.13 0.56
N GLY A 122 8.13 11.00 1.25
CA GLY A 122 8.59 10.96 2.62
C GLY A 122 9.57 9.82 2.73
N ALA A 123 10.59 10.02 3.56
CA ALA A 123 11.47 8.93 3.93
C ALA A 123 10.64 7.75 4.49
N PRO A 124 11.07 6.50 4.24
CA PRO A 124 10.52 5.36 4.95
C PRO A 124 10.55 5.65 6.45
N GLU A 125 9.39 5.58 7.11
CA GLU A 125 9.34 5.72 8.56
C GLU A 125 9.98 4.48 9.17
N PRO A 126 10.83 4.59 10.22
CA PRO A 126 11.39 3.43 10.89
C PRO A 126 10.25 2.48 11.27
N ALA A 127 10.31 1.29 10.67
CA ALA A 127 9.32 0.26 10.90
C ALA A 127 9.31 -0.16 12.38
N PRO A 128 8.14 -0.31 13.03
CA PRO A 128 8.03 -1.27 14.12
C PRO A 128 8.57 -2.62 13.63
N ALA A 129 9.21 -3.40 14.50
CA ALA A 129 9.88 -4.66 14.13
C ALA A 129 8.98 -5.67 13.37
N GLU A 130 7.66 -5.52 13.49
CA GLU A 130 6.63 -6.40 12.91
C GLU A 130 6.09 -5.92 11.56
N ARG A 131 6.58 -4.81 10.99
CA ARG A 131 6.06 -4.31 9.70
C ARG A 131 6.50 -5.24 8.56
N PRO A 132 5.56 -5.70 7.70
CA PRO A 132 5.91 -6.46 6.52
C PRO A 132 6.90 -5.69 5.62
N PRO A 133 7.88 -6.36 4.99
CA PRO A 133 8.94 -5.71 4.22
C PRO A 133 8.42 -4.95 2.99
N TRP A 134 7.23 -5.27 2.52
CA TRP A 134 6.57 -4.63 1.39
C TRP A 134 5.68 -3.43 1.80
N ILE A 135 5.70 -3.01 3.07
CA ILE A 135 5.14 -1.73 3.53
C ILE A 135 6.30 -0.77 3.88
N VAL A 136 6.38 0.35 3.16
CA VAL A 136 7.44 1.36 3.34
C VAL A 136 7.13 2.31 4.48
N ARG A 137 5.86 2.69 4.63
CA ARG A 137 5.37 3.68 5.60
C ARG A 137 3.85 3.68 5.66
N GLU A 138 3.31 4.33 6.69
CA GLU A 138 1.89 4.71 6.73
C GLU A 138 1.74 6.21 6.50
N VAL A 139 0.69 6.62 5.79
CA VAL A 139 0.44 8.03 5.47
C VAL A 139 -1.02 8.37 5.72
N GLY A 140 -1.26 9.50 6.39
CA GLY A 140 -2.58 10.10 6.47
C GLY A 140 -2.88 10.94 5.23
N HIS A 141 -4.01 10.71 4.57
CA HIS A 141 -4.48 11.50 3.42
C HIS A 141 -6.01 11.49 3.35
N ASP A 142 -6.64 12.66 3.31
CA ASP A 142 -8.11 12.84 3.28
C ASP A 142 -8.86 12.04 4.36
N GLY A 143 -8.33 12.04 5.59
CA GLY A 143 -8.90 11.29 6.72
C GLY A 143 -8.73 9.76 6.62
N LEU A 144 -8.06 9.25 5.59
CA LEU A 144 -7.67 7.86 5.48
C LEU A 144 -6.24 7.64 5.93
N ARG A 145 -5.98 6.45 6.48
CA ARG A 145 -4.64 5.93 6.73
C ARG A 145 -4.29 4.89 5.67
N LEU A 146 -3.24 5.14 4.90
CA LEU A 146 -2.79 4.29 3.79
C LEU A 146 -1.44 3.63 4.11
N ALA A 147 -1.31 2.32 3.90
CA ALA A 147 0.01 1.68 3.80
C ALA A 147 0.60 1.91 2.41
N VAL A 148 1.76 2.56 2.33
CA VAL A 148 2.48 2.72 1.06
C VAL A 148 3.23 1.43 0.77
N LEU A 149 2.97 0.86 -0.40
CA LEU A 149 3.54 -0.41 -0.84
C LEU A 149 4.92 -0.21 -1.48
N ASP A 150 5.82 -1.15 -1.19
CA ASP A 150 6.98 -1.46 -2.03
C ASP A 150 6.61 -2.63 -2.94
N VAL A 151 6.38 -2.33 -4.22
CA VAL A 151 5.95 -3.33 -5.21
C VAL A 151 7.06 -4.34 -5.51
N ALA A 152 8.32 -3.91 -5.52
CA ALA A 152 9.46 -4.79 -5.75
C ALA A 152 9.62 -5.79 -4.60
N ALA A 153 9.58 -5.30 -3.35
CA ALA A 153 9.61 -6.16 -2.18
C ALA A 153 8.42 -7.13 -2.13
N LEU A 154 7.22 -6.67 -2.51
CA LEU A 154 6.02 -7.51 -2.60
C LEU A 154 6.20 -8.62 -3.64
N ALA A 155 6.67 -8.25 -4.84
CA ALA A 155 6.96 -9.19 -5.92
C ALA A 155 7.98 -10.24 -5.47
N ALA A 156 9.04 -9.84 -4.78
CA ALA A 156 10.06 -10.75 -4.27
C ALA A 156 9.51 -11.72 -3.21
N VAL A 157 8.58 -11.29 -2.34
CA VAL A 157 7.92 -12.18 -1.36
C VAL A 157 7.07 -13.23 -2.07
N VAL A 158 6.25 -12.81 -3.03
CA VAL A 158 5.36 -13.72 -3.77
C VAL A 158 6.15 -14.69 -4.65
N ALA A 159 7.21 -14.23 -5.32
CA ALA A 159 8.05 -15.06 -6.18
C ALA A 159 8.79 -16.16 -5.40
N ARG A 160 9.14 -15.92 -4.13
CA ARG A 160 9.77 -16.93 -3.26
C ARG A 160 8.79 -17.96 -2.70
N GLY A 161 7.48 -17.79 -2.90
CA GLY A 161 6.44 -18.63 -2.29
C GLY A 161 6.45 -18.59 -0.75
N ALA A 162 7.08 -17.58 -0.16
CA ALA A 162 7.33 -17.53 1.28
C ALA A 162 6.03 -17.26 2.04
N ARG A 163 5.80 -18.04 3.11
CA ARG A 163 4.88 -17.64 4.17
C ARG A 163 5.53 -16.47 4.92
N PRO A 164 4.83 -15.34 5.15
CA PRO A 164 5.31 -14.32 6.06
C PRO A 164 5.47 -14.87 7.47
#